data_AF-A0A2E6SC96-F1
#
_entry.id   AF-A0A2E6SC96-F1
#
_cell.length_a   1.000
_cell.length_b   1.000
_cell.length_c   1.000
_cell.angle_alpha   90.00
_cell.angle_beta   90.00
_cell.angle_gamma   90.00
#
_symmetry.space_group_name_H-M   'P 1'
#
loop_
_entity.id
_entity.type
_entity.pdbx_description
1 polymer ?
#
loop_
_entity_poly.entity_id
_entity_poly.type
_entity_poly.pdbx_seq_one_letter_code
_entity_poly.pdbx_strand_id
1 'polypeptide(L)'
;MKEGYASGSEKIVRLLGMIFLVAAAVSDAQEVPVQVGVAKMDVTPTHPVVLAGYGGRTAEFEGIDTKLWARALVIGERDPVAIVVLDNCGVPAAVKERVVSKLGDSGVTSERLVVAVTHTHNAPSLVGYARILWAGRTSREQEERMERYTEFAASRMAEAVLAALQNREPAHLSWGQGRVTFGGNRRVLERGQW
;
A
#
# COMPACT_ATOMS: atom_id res chain seq x y z
N MET A 1 -47.82 9.20 92.87
CA MET A 1 -46.45 9.42 93.39
C MET A 1 -45.48 9.08 92.25
N LYS A 2 -44.80 10.12 91.71
CA LYS A 2 -43.56 10.12 90.87
C LYS A 2 -43.62 9.44 89.47
N GLU A 3 -43.47 10.23 88.39
CA GLU A 3 -42.24 10.44 87.55
C GLU A 3 -41.92 9.22 86.67
N GLY A 4 -41.58 9.24 85.37
CA GLY A 4 -41.14 10.27 84.43
C GLY A 4 -40.15 9.62 83.43
N TYR A 5 -40.09 10.15 82.20
CA TYR A 5 -39.01 10.06 81.19
C TYR A 5 -38.83 8.85 80.23
N ALA A 6 -39.29 9.06 78.98
CA ALA A 6 -38.60 9.11 77.69
C ALA A 6 -37.55 8.06 77.21
N SER A 7 -37.64 7.80 75.89
CA SER A 7 -36.61 7.42 74.90
C SER A 7 -36.99 6.12 74.19
N GLY A 8 -37.02 5.95 72.87
CA GLY A 8 -36.57 6.71 71.70
C GLY A 8 -36.79 5.81 70.47
N SER A 9 -36.83 6.40 69.27
CA SER A 9 -36.45 5.86 67.94
C SER A 9 -36.80 4.40 67.59
N GLU A 10 -37.52 4.07 66.51
CA GLU A 10 -37.19 4.43 65.14
C GLU A 10 -38.42 4.30 64.24
N LYS A 11 -38.75 5.37 63.50
CA LYS A 11 -39.61 5.26 62.32
C LYS A 11 -38.75 4.69 61.21
N ILE A 12 -38.95 3.42 60.86
CA ILE A 12 -38.38 2.79 59.67
C ILE A 12 -38.94 3.53 58.45
N VAL A 13 -38.20 4.52 57.95
CA VAL A 13 -38.43 5.14 56.64
C VAL A 13 -38.02 4.11 55.60
N ARG A 14 -38.99 3.42 55.00
CA ARG A 14 -38.76 2.58 53.83
C ARG A 14 -38.49 3.49 52.63
N LEU A 15 -37.23 3.84 52.42
CA LEU A 15 -36.74 4.46 51.20
C LEU A 15 -36.72 3.39 50.10
N LEU A 16 -37.73 3.40 49.23
CA LEU A 16 -37.72 2.63 47.99
C LEU A 16 -36.65 3.23 47.06
N GLY A 17 -35.43 2.69 47.15
CA GLY A 17 -34.35 2.99 46.23
C GLY A 17 -34.68 2.47 44.84
N MET A 18 -35.01 3.38 43.93
CA MET A 18 -35.15 3.09 42.51
C MET A 18 -33.74 2.85 41.95
N ILE A 19 -33.34 1.58 41.83
CA ILE A 19 -32.11 1.17 41.15
C ILE A 19 -32.33 1.43 39.65
N PHE A 20 -31.84 2.57 39.16
CA PHE A 20 -31.66 2.79 37.73
C PHE A 20 -30.48 1.93 37.28
N LEU A 21 -30.78 0.76 36.71
CA LEU A 21 -29.80 -0.05 36.01
C LEU A 21 -29.45 0.70 34.72
N VAL A 22 -28.42 1.55 34.76
CA VAL A 22 -27.82 2.10 33.54
C VAL A 22 -27.07 0.93 32.90
N ALA A 23 -27.76 0.18 32.04
CA ALA A 23 -27.11 -0.68 31.08
C ALA A 23 -26.29 0.24 30.17
N ALA A 24 -24.99 0.37 30.45
CA ALA A 24 -24.06 0.90 29.48
C ALA A 24 -24.11 -0.05 28.28
N ALA A 25 -24.90 0.31 27.27
CA ALA A 25 -24.77 -0.27 25.96
C ALA A 25 -23.33 0.01 25.55
N VAL A 26 -22.47 -1.01 25.66
CA VAL A 26 -21.22 -1.03 24.92
C VAL A 26 -21.70 -1.03 23.46
N SER A 27 -21.79 0.16 22.88
CA SER A 27 -22.00 0.29 21.46
C SER A 27 -20.78 -0.35 20.85
N ASP A 28 -20.93 -1.58 20.37
CA ASP A 28 -20.01 -2.13 19.39
C ASP A 28 -19.96 -1.06 18.30
N ALA A 29 -18.82 -0.40 18.16
CA ALA A 29 -18.67 0.64 17.16
C ALA A 29 -18.84 -0.08 15.83
N GLN A 30 -20.04 0.01 15.26
CA GLN A 30 -20.34 -0.58 13.96
C GLN A 30 -19.31 0.03 13.00
N GLU A 31 -18.29 -0.75 12.64
CA GLU A 31 -17.27 -0.29 11.72
C GLU A 31 -17.97 0.11 10.44
N VAL A 32 -17.99 1.42 10.16
CA VAL A 32 -18.58 1.93 8.93
C VAL A 32 -17.72 1.38 7.80
N PRO A 33 -18.28 0.52 6.91
CA PRO A 33 -17.49 -0.05 5.84
C PRO A 33 -17.00 1.07 4.94
N VAL A 34 -15.74 0.94 4.51
CA VAL A 34 -15.08 1.86 3.59
C VAL A 34 -15.08 1.21 2.21
N GLN A 35 -15.33 2.00 1.16
CA GLN A 35 -15.22 1.50 -0.20
C GLN A 35 -13.76 1.18 -0.52
N VAL A 36 -13.49 -0.09 -0.82
CA VAL A 36 -12.17 -0.58 -1.17
C VAL A 36 -12.26 -1.33 -2.48
N GLY A 37 -11.32 -1.06 -3.38
CA GLY A 37 -11.22 -1.74 -4.66
C GLY A 37 -9.80 -2.19 -4.93
N VAL A 38 -9.68 -3.32 -5.61
CA VAL A 38 -8.40 -3.93 -5.98
C VAL A 38 -8.39 -4.31 -7.44
N ALA A 39 -7.21 -4.24 -8.05
CA ALA A 39 -7.01 -4.71 -9.42
C ALA A 39 -5.55 -5.08 -9.68
N LYS A 40 -5.34 -5.83 -10.76
CA LYS A 40 -4.03 -6.36 -11.13
C LYS A 40 -3.90 -6.37 -12.65
N MET A 41 -2.81 -5.79 -13.16
CA MET A 41 -2.49 -5.69 -14.58
C MET A 41 -1.14 -6.35 -14.90
N ASP A 42 -1.09 -7.11 -15.98
CA ASP A 42 0.13 -7.76 -16.47
C ASP A 42 1.06 -6.69 -17.06
N VAL A 43 2.29 -6.64 -16.55
CA VAL A 43 3.35 -5.73 -17.02
C VAL A 43 4.54 -6.50 -17.60
N THR A 44 4.36 -7.77 -17.94
CA THR A 44 5.41 -8.59 -18.54
C THR A 44 5.82 -8.00 -19.90
N PRO A 45 7.11 -7.74 -20.15
CA PRO A 45 7.57 -7.19 -21.42
C PRO A 45 7.33 -8.19 -22.56
N THR A 46 6.96 -7.68 -23.74
CA THR A 46 6.78 -8.47 -24.97
C THR A 46 7.97 -8.35 -25.93
N HIS A 47 8.99 -7.58 -25.54
CA HIS A 47 10.23 -7.37 -26.28
C HIS A 47 11.43 -7.36 -25.32
N PRO A 48 12.64 -7.72 -25.77
CA PRO A 48 13.86 -7.67 -24.94
C PRO A 48 14.10 -6.28 -24.35
N VAL A 49 14.47 -6.21 -23.08
CA VAL A 49 14.88 -4.97 -22.40
C VAL A 49 16.01 -5.29 -21.44
N VAL A 50 16.91 -4.34 -21.24
CA VAL A 50 17.93 -4.42 -20.19
C VAL A 50 17.27 -4.48 -18.81
N LEU A 51 17.81 -5.30 -17.90
CA LEU A 51 17.24 -5.48 -16.57
C LEU A 51 17.79 -4.46 -15.56
N ALA A 52 16.98 -4.14 -14.55
CA ALA A 52 17.35 -3.25 -13.45
C ALA A 52 18.16 -3.94 -12.34
N GLY A 53 18.91 -3.16 -11.55
CA GLY A 53 19.44 -3.58 -10.24
C GLY A 53 20.90 -4.04 -10.21
N TYR A 54 21.31 -4.96 -11.10
CA TYR A 54 22.69 -5.50 -11.10
C TYR A 54 23.59 -4.89 -12.19
N GLY A 55 24.66 -4.20 -11.79
CA GLY A 55 25.59 -3.52 -12.71
C GLY A 55 26.47 -4.46 -13.55
N GLY A 56 26.63 -5.71 -13.14
CA GLY A 56 27.43 -6.72 -13.87
C GLY A 56 26.77 -7.27 -15.13
N ARG A 57 25.49 -6.95 -15.39
CA ARG A 57 24.79 -7.42 -16.60
C ARG A 57 25.31 -6.70 -17.84
N THR A 58 25.40 -7.42 -18.95
CA THR A 58 25.94 -6.94 -20.23
C THR A 58 24.95 -7.09 -21.38
N ALA A 59 23.85 -7.81 -21.19
CA ALA A 59 22.85 -8.11 -22.19
C ALA A 59 21.42 -7.85 -21.67
N GLU A 60 20.46 -7.85 -22.59
CA GLU A 60 19.02 -7.82 -22.28
C GLU A 60 18.57 -9.17 -21.70
N PHE A 61 17.33 -9.24 -21.22
CA PHE A 61 16.76 -10.52 -20.81
C PHE A 61 16.61 -11.46 -22.02
N GLU A 62 16.72 -12.78 -21.78
CA GLU A 62 16.62 -13.82 -22.81
C GLU A 62 15.27 -14.55 -22.80
N GLY A 63 14.52 -14.45 -21.70
CA GLY A 63 13.18 -15.00 -21.60
C GLY A 63 12.40 -14.51 -20.39
N ILE A 64 11.16 -14.98 -20.28
CA ILE A 64 10.26 -14.74 -19.16
C ILE A 64 10.17 -16.02 -18.35
N ASP A 65 10.61 -15.95 -17.09
CA ASP A 65 10.42 -17.03 -16.11
C ASP A 65 9.02 -16.95 -15.47
N THR A 66 8.69 -15.79 -14.92
CA THR A 66 7.41 -15.52 -14.25
C THR A 66 6.84 -14.18 -14.70
N LYS A 67 5.51 -14.07 -14.76
CA LYS A 67 4.82 -12.81 -15.09
C LYS A 67 5.08 -11.72 -14.05
N LEU A 68 5.19 -10.49 -14.53
CA LEU A 68 5.31 -9.29 -13.71
C LEU A 68 3.95 -8.57 -13.62
N TRP A 69 3.70 -7.91 -12.49
CA TRP A 69 2.40 -7.26 -12.24
C TRP A 69 2.49 -5.83 -11.72
N ALA A 70 1.52 -5.01 -12.12
CA ALA A 70 1.10 -3.83 -11.37
C ALA A 70 -0.15 -4.20 -10.56
N ARG A 71 -0.13 -3.97 -9.25
CA ARG A 71 -1.23 -4.30 -8.33
C ARG A 71 -1.70 -3.04 -7.64
N ALA A 72 -2.97 -2.71 -7.77
CA ALA A 72 -3.56 -1.51 -7.20
C ALA A 72 -4.53 -1.83 -6.07
N LEU A 73 -4.49 -0.99 -5.04
CA LEU A 73 -5.44 -0.90 -3.94
C LEU A 73 -5.93 0.54 -3.86
N VAL A 74 -7.24 0.73 -3.86
CA VAL A 74 -7.87 2.05 -3.75
C VAL A 74 -8.82 2.03 -2.56
N ILE A 75 -8.73 3.04 -1.71
CA ILE A 75 -9.49 3.17 -0.47
C ILE A 75 -10.21 4.52 -0.46
N GLY A 76 -11.52 4.50 -0.20
CA GLY A 76 -12.38 5.67 -0.07
C GLY A 76 -13.30 5.91 -1.27
N GLU A 77 -14.41 6.60 -1.00
CA GLU A 77 -15.40 7.03 -2.00
C GLU A 77 -15.04 8.37 -2.61
N ARG A 78 -15.14 9.42 -1.79
CA ARG A 78 -14.71 10.77 -2.10
C ARG A 78 -13.23 10.86 -1.80
N ASP A 79 -12.48 11.55 -2.66
CA ASP A 79 -11.08 11.83 -2.39
C ASP A 79 -10.21 10.57 -2.14
N PRO A 80 -10.30 9.54 -3.01
CA PRO A 80 -9.70 8.23 -2.74
C PRO A 80 -8.17 8.28 -2.67
N VAL A 81 -7.61 7.42 -1.83
CA VAL A 81 -6.16 7.14 -1.80
C VAL A 81 -5.90 5.88 -2.62
N ALA A 82 -4.89 5.93 -3.48
CA ALA A 82 -4.46 4.81 -4.31
C ALA A 82 -3.03 4.40 -3.96
N ILE A 83 -2.81 3.09 -3.87
CA ILE A 83 -1.49 2.49 -3.79
C ILE A 83 -1.35 1.58 -5.01
N VAL A 84 -0.30 1.75 -5.79
CA VAL A 84 0.09 0.81 -6.85
C VAL A 84 1.47 0.24 -6.56
N VAL A 85 1.56 -1.09 -6.50
CA VAL A 85 2.80 -1.83 -6.32
C VAL A 85 3.19 -2.46 -7.65
N LEU A 86 4.37 -2.10 -8.14
CA LEU A 86 4.94 -2.65 -9.37
C LEU A 86 5.99 -3.73 -9.06
N ASP A 87 5.93 -4.85 -9.77
CA ASP A 87 7.02 -5.82 -9.80
C ASP A 87 8.20 -5.26 -10.60
N ASN A 88 8.98 -4.39 -9.96
CA ASN A 88 10.19 -3.79 -10.52
C ASN A 88 11.24 -3.51 -9.43
N CYS A 89 12.45 -3.14 -9.82
CA CYS A 89 13.54 -2.73 -8.94
C CYS A 89 13.28 -1.34 -8.35
N GLY A 90 12.73 -0.41 -9.15
CA GLY A 90 12.38 0.91 -8.67
C GLY A 90 11.65 1.72 -9.73
N VAL A 91 10.98 2.78 -9.29
CA VAL A 91 10.21 3.69 -10.15
C VAL A 91 10.72 5.12 -9.92
N PRO A 92 11.29 5.77 -10.93
CA PRO A 92 11.67 7.18 -10.84
C PRO A 92 10.44 8.09 -10.69
N ALA A 93 10.62 9.26 -10.06
CA ALA A 93 9.55 10.24 -9.90
C ALA A 93 8.90 10.64 -11.24
N ALA A 94 9.70 10.82 -12.30
CA ALA A 94 9.19 11.12 -13.63
C ALA A 94 8.22 10.05 -14.17
N VAL A 95 8.41 8.77 -13.80
CA VAL A 95 7.49 7.70 -14.18
C VAL A 95 6.21 7.76 -13.34
N LYS A 96 6.29 8.12 -12.05
CA LYS A 96 5.09 8.42 -11.23
C LYS A 96 4.27 9.53 -11.88
N GLU A 97 4.89 10.61 -12.35
CA GLU A 97 4.16 11.70 -13.00
C GLU A 97 3.46 11.26 -14.29
N ARG A 98 4.06 10.34 -15.06
CA ARG A 98 3.37 9.72 -16.20
C ARG A 98 2.13 8.93 -15.77
N VAL A 99 2.20 8.19 -14.66
CA VAL A 99 1.03 7.50 -14.10
C VAL A 99 -0.05 8.51 -13.73
N VAL A 100 0.29 9.56 -12.97
CA VAL A 100 -0.65 10.61 -12.56
C VAL A 100 -1.31 11.27 -13.78
N SER A 101 -0.54 11.62 -14.80
CA SER A 101 -1.08 12.20 -16.04
C SER A 101 -2.11 11.27 -16.72
N LYS A 102 -1.88 9.95 -16.68
CA LYS A 102 -2.79 8.95 -17.26
C LYS A 102 -4.03 8.68 -16.41
N LEU A 103 -4.02 9.05 -15.12
CA LEU A 103 -5.19 8.96 -14.26
C LEU A 103 -6.25 10.03 -14.56
N GLY A 104 -5.86 11.13 -15.23
CA GLY A 104 -6.78 12.21 -15.63
C GLY A 104 -7.66 12.68 -14.47
N ASP A 105 -8.95 12.84 -14.72
CA ASP A 105 -9.95 13.32 -13.75
C ASP A 105 -10.52 12.22 -12.84
N SER A 106 -9.79 11.12 -12.64
CA SER A 106 -10.25 9.99 -11.82
C SER A 106 -10.46 10.31 -10.33
N GLY A 107 -10.05 11.49 -9.87
CA GLY A 107 -10.09 11.92 -8.47
C GLY A 107 -8.88 11.49 -7.65
N VAL A 108 -7.96 10.69 -8.20
CA VAL A 108 -6.69 10.32 -7.57
C VAL A 108 -5.62 11.33 -8.02
N THR A 109 -5.19 12.20 -7.11
CA THR A 109 -4.13 13.18 -7.34
C THR A 109 -2.74 12.60 -7.04
N SER A 110 -1.66 13.32 -7.40
CA SER A 110 -0.28 12.89 -7.12
C SER A 110 -0.03 12.71 -5.61
N GLU A 111 -0.64 13.55 -4.77
CA GLU A 111 -0.54 13.51 -3.31
C GLU A 111 -1.28 12.32 -2.70
N ARG A 112 -2.28 11.79 -3.41
CA ARG A 112 -3.08 10.63 -3.01
C ARG A 112 -2.68 9.33 -3.74
N LEU A 113 -1.61 9.37 -4.51
CA LEU A 113 -1.03 8.20 -5.18
C LEU A 113 0.32 7.82 -4.56
N VAL A 114 0.37 6.61 -4.01
CA VAL A 114 1.62 5.95 -3.62
C VAL A 114 2.01 4.96 -4.71
N VAL A 115 3.21 5.11 -5.27
CA VAL A 115 3.83 4.12 -6.14
C VAL A 115 4.93 3.41 -5.36
N ALA A 116 4.77 2.11 -5.16
CA ALA A 116 5.74 1.25 -4.49
C ALA A 116 6.24 0.16 -5.44
N VAL A 117 7.33 -0.49 -5.05
CA VAL A 117 7.91 -1.60 -5.81
C VAL A 117 8.28 -2.76 -4.91
N THR A 118 8.33 -3.97 -5.48
CA THR A 118 8.84 -5.15 -4.78
C THR A 118 10.36 -5.19 -4.65
N HIS A 119 11.05 -4.31 -5.38
CA HIS A 119 12.50 -4.27 -5.48
C HIS A 119 13.09 -5.54 -6.13
N THR A 120 12.38 -6.15 -7.08
CA THR A 120 12.93 -7.28 -7.86
C THR A 120 13.99 -6.80 -8.84
N HIS A 121 15.14 -7.47 -8.86
CA HIS A 121 16.22 -7.22 -9.83
C HIS A 121 16.01 -7.96 -11.16
N ASN A 122 14.88 -8.65 -11.36
CA ASN A 122 14.59 -9.43 -12.57
C ASN A 122 13.46 -8.82 -13.41
N ALA A 123 13.30 -7.50 -13.34
CA ALA A 123 12.37 -6.72 -14.16
C ALA A 123 13.13 -5.74 -15.08
N PRO A 124 12.53 -5.31 -16.19
CA PRO A 124 13.15 -4.33 -17.07
C PRO A 124 13.49 -3.00 -16.37
N SER A 125 14.61 -2.42 -16.76
CA SER A 125 15.00 -1.07 -16.35
C SER A 125 13.97 -0.06 -16.86
N LEU A 126 13.60 0.88 -15.98
CA LEU A 126 12.78 2.03 -16.35
C LEU A 126 13.69 3.22 -16.68
N VAL A 127 13.24 4.06 -17.59
CA VAL A 127 13.97 5.26 -17.96
C VAL A 127 14.17 6.16 -16.74
N GLY A 128 15.44 6.53 -16.50
CA GLY A 128 15.85 7.34 -15.36
C GLY A 128 16.15 6.56 -14.07
N TYR A 129 15.86 5.26 -13.99
CA TYR A 129 16.20 4.45 -12.83
C TYR A 129 17.68 4.07 -12.84
N ALA A 130 18.37 4.26 -11.71
CA ALA A 130 19.75 3.83 -11.48
C ALA A 130 20.68 4.00 -12.70
N ARG A 131 20.65 5.20 -13.32
CA ARG A 131 21.27 5.49 -14.64
C ARG A 131 22.71 4.99 -14.78
N ILE A 132 23.47 5.03 -13.70
CA ILE A 132 24.86 4.57 -13.64
C ILE A 132 25.05 3.10 -14.06
N LEU A 133 24.04 2.24 -13.91
CA LEU A 133 24.13 0.83 -14.27
C LEU A 133 24.31 0.61 -15.78
N TRP A 134 23.72 1.49 -16.59
CA TRP A 134 23.68 1.37 -18.06
C TRP A 134 24.30 2.56 -18.81
N ALA A 135 24.79 3.58 -18.10
CA ALA A 135 25.37 4.78 -18.68
C ALA A 135 26.52 4.46 -19.66
N GLY A 136 26.35 4.85 -20.93
CA GLY A 136 27.34 4.61 -21.99
C GLY A 136 27.44 3.15 -22.44
N ARG A 137 26.53 2.28 -22.00
CA ARG A 137 26.54 0.83 -22.28
C ARG A 137 25.33 0.36 -23.07
N THR A 138 24.32 1.21 -23.22
CA THR A 138 23.14 0.95 -24.03
C THR A 138 23.34 1.42 -25.47
N SER A 139 22.85 0.64 -26.42
CA SER A 139 22.62 1.11 -27.78
C SER A 139 21.36 1.99 -27.83
N ARG A 140 21.23 2.80 -28.87
CA ARG A 140 20.01 3.59 -29.12
C ARG A 140 18.76 2.71 -29.17
N GLU A 141 18.86 1.53 -29.77
CA GLU A 141 17.73 0.61 -29.89
C GLU A 141 17.29 0.07 -28.51
N GLN A 142 18.24 -0.20 -27.62
CA GLN A 142 17.97 -0.60 -26.23
C GLN A 142 17.31 0.53 -25.44
N GLU A 143 17.75 1.78 -25.64
CA GLU A 143 17.12 2.96 -25.03
C GLU A 143 15.68 3.15 -25.50
N GLU A 144 15.42 2.98 -26.80
CA GLU A 144 14.07 3.05 -27.36
C GLU A 144 13.17 1.91 -26.82
N ARG A 145 13.71 0.68 -26.67
CA ARG A 145 12.98 -0.43 -26.03
C ARG A 145 12.67 -0.17 -24.56
N MET A 146 13.60 0.44 -23.84
CA MET A 146 13.44 0.83 -22.43
C MET A 146 12.36 1.90 -22.27
N GLU A 147 12.35 2.91 -23.12
CA GLU A 147 11.32 3.96 -23.12
C GLU A 147 9.93 3.37 -23.45
N ARG A 148 9.83 2.51 -24.48
CA ARG A 148 8.57 1.82 -24.80
C ARG A 148 8.04 0.99 -23.63
N TYR A 149 8.92 0.26 -22.94
CA TYR A 149 8.51 -0.49 -21.76
C TYR A 149 8.12 0.42 -20.59
N THR A 150 8.84 1.53 -20.40
CA THR A 150 8.51 2.50 -19.35
C THR A 150 7.11 3.08 -19.55
N GLU A 151 6.76 3.43 -20.78
CA GLU A 151 5.44 3.94 -21.14
C GLU A 151 4.34 2.89 -20.98
N PHE A 152 4.62 1.65 -21.38
CA PHE A 152 3.73 0.50 -21.17
C PHE A 152 3.48 0.26 -19.67
N ALA A 153 4.52 0.18 -18.86
CA ALA A 153 4.41 -0.03 -17.42
C ALA A 153 3.65 1.11 -16.73
N ALA A 154 3.90 2.37 -17.12
CA ALA A 154 3.15 3.53 -16.62
C ALA A 154 1.66 3.43 -16.97
N SER A 155 1.34 3.01 -18.18
CA SER A 155 -0.05 2.81 -18.62
C SER A 155 -0.74 1.69 -17.84
N ARG A 156 -0.08 0.53 -17.68
CA ARG A 156 -0.62 -0.59 -16.90
C ARG A 156 -0.80 -0.27 -15.41
N MET A 157 0.08 0.55 -14.82
CA MET A 157 -0.10 1.04 -13.45
C MET A 157 -1.35 1.93 -13.34
N ALA A 158 -1.55 2.86 -14.28
CA ALA A 158 -2.74 3.71 -14.30
C ALA A 158 -4.02 2.87 -14.52
N GLU A 159 -4.01 1.94 -15.47
CA GLU A 159 -5.11 1.00 -15.71
C GLU A 159 -5.46 0.18 -14.46
N ALA A 160 -4.46 -0.29 -13.71
CA ALA A 160 -4.69 -1.00 -12.45
C ALA A 160 -5.41 -0.10 -11.44
N VAL A 161 -4.99 1.16 -11.28
CA VAL A 161 -5.64 2.11 -10.37
C VAL A 161 -7.07 2.42 -10.81
N LEU A 162 -7.29 2.65 -12.10
CA LEU A 162 -8.63 2.93 -12.66
C LEU A 162 -9.57 1.73 -12.51
N ALA A 163 -9.09 0.51 -12.74
CA ALA A 163 -9.87 -0.70 -12.50
C ALA A 163 -10.18 -0.90 -11.02
N ALA A 164 -9.22 -0.62 -10.13
CA ALA A 164 -9.46 -0.66 -8.68
C ALA A 164 -10.50 0.39 -8.24
N LEU A 165 -10.49 1.60 -8.81
CA LEU A 165 -11.53 2.62 -8.58
C LEU A 165 -12.93 2.13 -8.98
N GLN A 166 -13.04 1.39 -10.07
CA GLN A 166 -14.32 0.85 -10.57
C GLN A 166 -14.80 -0.36 -9.74
N ASN A 167 -13.88 -1.18 -9.26
CA ASN A 167 -14.17 -2.40 -8.49
C ASN A 167 -14.32 -2.15 -6.98
N ARG A 168 -14.69 -0.94 -6.56
CA ARG A 168 -14.84 -0.61 -5.14
C ARG A 168 -16.12 -1.20 -4.57
N GLU A 169 -15.99 -1.92 -3.46
CA GLU A 169 -17.09 -2.49 -2.68
C GLU A 169 -16.94 -2.15 -1.19
N PRO A 170 -18.03 -2.19 -0.40
CA PRO A 170 -17.95 -1.98 1.05
C PRO A 170 -17.05 -3.03 1.70
N ALA A 171 -16.02 -2.60 2.41
CA ALA A 171 -15.05 -3.49 3.06
C ALA A 171 -14.62 -2.97 4.45
N HIS A 172 -14.08 -3.88 5.24
CA HIS A 172 -13.46 -3.59 6.53
C HIS A 172 -11.94 -3.58 6.41
N LEU A 173 -11.29 -2.58 7.01
CA LEU A 173 -9.84 -2.50 7.08
C LEU A 173 -9.36 -2.98 8.45
N SER A 174 -8.49 -3.98 8.46
CA SER A 174 -7.81 -4.46 9.67
C SER A 174 -6.30 -4.40 9.49
N TRP A 175 -5.57 -4.32 10.60
CA TRP A 175 -4.12 -4.32 10.62
C TRP A 175 -3.61 -5.32 11.67
N GLY A 176 -2.46 -5.93 11.37
CA GLY A 176 -1.75 -6.81 12.28
C GLY A 176 -0.25 -6.75 12.02
N GLN A 177 0.51 -7.20 13.01
CA GLN A 177 1.97 -7.26 12.93
C GLN A 177 2.46 -8.64 13.38
N GLY A 178 3.47 -9.16 12.68
CA GLY A 178 4.13 -10.42 13.01
C GLY A 178 5.64 -10.32 12.84
N ARG A 179 6.33 -11.44 13.07
CA ARG A 179 7.79 -11.56 12.93
C ARG A 179 8.14 -12.66 11.93
N VAL A 180 9.12 -12.41 11.08
CA VAL A 180 9.72 -13.38 10.15
C VAL A 180 11.24 -13.39 10.31
N THR A 181 11.91 -14.49 9.94
CA THR A 181 13.34 -14.72 10.20
C THR A 181 14.17 -15.01 8.94
N PHE A 182 13.60 -14.89 7.74
CA PHE A 182 14.31 -15.22 6.48
C PHE A 182 15.19 -14.09 5.94
N GLY A 183 15.13 -12.87 6.50
CA GLY A 183 15.96 -11.74 6.10
C GLY A 183 17.32 -11.75 6.80
N GLY A 184 18.40 -11.50 6.07
CA GLY A 184 19.76 -11.39 6.60
C GLY A 184 20.39 -10.02 6.33
N ASN A 185 21.18 -9.51 7.28
CA ASN A 185 21.96 -8.30 7.05
C ASN A 185 23.22 -8.65 6.23
N ARG A 186 23.34 -8.06 5.03
CA ARG A 186 24.50 -8.24 4.15
C ARG A 186 25.73 -7.40 4.51
N ARG A 187 25.64 -6.56 5.55
CA ARG A 187 26.74 -5.74 6.10
C ARG A 187 26.75 -5.91 7.62
N VAL A 188 27.63 -6.78 8.10
CA VAL A 188 27.75 -7.07 9.53
C VAL A 188 28.97 -6.34 10.04
N LEU A 189 28.80 -5.50 11.06
CA LEU A 189 29.92 -4.88 11.73
C LEU A 189 30.58 -5.92 12.63
N GLU A 190 31.74 -6.41 12.23
CA GLU A 190 32.55 -7.32 13.05
C GLU A 190 33.79 -6.58 13.56
N ARG A 191 33.91 -6.48 14.89
CA ARG A 191 35.06 -5.86 15.57
C ARG A 191 35.38 -4.43 15.08
N GLY A 192 34.35 -3.65 14.77
CA GLY A 192 34.50 -2.28 14.29
C GLY A 192 34.86 -2.14 12.82
N GLN A 193 34.85 -3.24 12.05
CA GLN A 193 34.99 -3.23 10.60
C GLN A 193 33.69 -3.69 9.92
N TRP A 194 33.41 -3.09 8.77
CA TRP A 194 32.22 -3.36 7.94
C TRP A 194 32.48 -4.43 6.89
#